data_AF-A0A2M7JJN4-F1
#
_entry.id   AF-A0A2M7JJN4-F1
#
_cell.length_a   1.000
_cell.length_b   1.000
_cell.length_c   1.000
_cell.angle_alpha   90.00
_cell.angle_beta   90.00
_cell.angle_gamma   90.00
#
_symmetry.space_group_name_H-M   'P 1'
#
loop_
_entity.id
_entity.type
_entity.pdbx_description
1 polymer ?
#
loop_
_entity_poly.entity_id
_entity_poly.type
_entity_poly.pdbx_seq_one_letter_code
_entity_poly.pdbx_strand_id
1 'polypeptide(L)' 'MITDDCVSCGFCMERFECPALFRDEKVGHTMINEVLCSGCAVCVGVCPKGAIVIAGEDK' A
#
# COMPACT_ATOMS: atom_id res chain seq x y z
N MET A 1 -4.99 -2.55 3.32
CA MET A 1 -5.64 -1.43 2.61
C MET A 1 -4.74 -0.21 2.60
N ILE A 2 -5.00 0.74 1.68
CA ILE A 2 -4.29 2.01 1.56
C ILE A 2 -5.26 3.13 1.99
N THR A 3 -4.83 4.03 2.86
CA THR A 3 -5.63 5.16 3.36
C THR A 3 -5.39 6.44 2.55
N ASP A 4 -6.22 7.47 2.78
CA ASP A 4 -6.07 8.81 2.20
C ASP A 4 -4.77 9.54 2.61
N ASP A 5 -4.02 9.03 3.59
CA ASP A 5 -2.68 9.53 3.94
C ASP A 5 -1.63 9.19 2.86
N CYS A 6 -2.00 8.39 1.86
CA CYS A 6 -1.12 8.04 0.76
C CYS A 6 -0.86 9.25 -0.15
N VAL A 7 0.34 9.83 -0.05
CA VAL A 7 0.78 10.94 -0.90
C VAL A 7 1.40 10.51 -2.24
N SER A 8 1.16 9.26 -2.67
CA SER A 8 1.66 8.71 -3.94
C SER A 8 3.18 8.83 -4.13
N CYS A 9 3.95 8.71 -3.04
CA CYS A 9 5.41 8.92 -3.04
C CYS A 9 6.23 7.82 -3.73
N GLY A 10 5.63 6.70 -4.13
CA GLY A 10 6.30 5.63 -4.87
C GLY A 10 7.17 4.67 -4.03
N PHE A 11 7.58 5.04 -2.81
CA PHE A 11 8.54 4.26 -2.01
C PHE A 11 8.20 2.76 -1.86
N CYS A 12 6.94 2.43 -1.59
CA CYS A 12 6.50 1.05 -1.41
C CYS A 12 6.54 0.22 -2.72
N MET A 13 6.47 0.87 -3.88
CA MET A 13 6.57 0.23 -5.19
C MET A 13 8.02 0.19 -5.67
N GLU A 14 8.77 1.28 -5.51
CA GLU A 14 10.10 1.43 -6.11
C GLU A 14 11.23 0.91 -5.22
N ARG A 15 11.08 0.97 -3.90
CA ARG A 15 12.14 0.59 -2.97
C ARG A 15 11.91 -0.76 -2.29
N PHE A 16 10.66 -1.08 -2.02
CA PHE A 16 10.24 -2.37 -1.48
C PHE A 16 9.83 -3.37 -2.56
N GLU A 17 9.40 -2.89 -3.73
CA GLU A 17 9.20 -3.72 -4.93
C GLU A 17 8.18 -4.87 -4.74
N CYS A 18 7.16 -4.67 -3.91
CA CYS A 18 6.08 -5.64 -3.79
C CYS A 18 5.24 -5.66 -5.09
N PRO A 19 5.10 -6.82 -5.76
CA PRO A 19 4.38 -6.90 -7.04
C PRO A 19 2.87 -6.66 -6.90
N ALA A 20 2.33 -6.74 -5.69
CA ALA A 20 0.93 -6.45 -5.43
C ALA A 20 0.64 -4.95 -5.29
N LEU A 21 1.65 -4.09 -5.19
CA LEU A 21 1.45 -2.63 -5.08
C LEU A 21 1.57 -1.98 -6.44
N PHE A 22 0.56 -1.20 -6.82
CA PHE A 22 0.52 -0.52 -8.11
C PHE A 22 -0.10 0.87 -7.99
N ARG A 23 0.23 1.77 -8.92
CA ARG A 23 -0.40 3.09 -8.98
C ARG A 23 -1.73 2.98 -9.71
N ASP A 24 -2.81 3.39 -9.08
CA ASP A 24 -4.12 3.48 -9.73
C ASP A 24 -4.41 4.94 -10.11
N GLU A 25 -4.52 5.20 -11.41
CA GLU A 25 -4.76 6.55 -11.92
C GLU A 25 -6.17 7.07 -11.63
N LYS A 26 -7.14 6.18 -11.38
CA LYS A 26 -8.54 6.58 -11.12
C LYS A 26 -8.71 7.02 -9.67
N VAL A 27 -8.05 6.32 -8.74
CA VAL A 27 -8.07 6.65 -7.31
C VAL A 27 -7.03 7.74 -6.98
N GLY A 28 -5.98 7.85 -7.77
CA GLY A 28 -4.94 8.89 -7.62
C GLY A 28 -3.83 8.52 -6.62
N HIS A 29 -3.92 7.34 -6.01
CA HIS A 29 -2.91 6.81 -5.10
C HIS A 29 -2.59 5.33 -5.32
N THR A 30 -1.62 4.82 -4.55
CA THR A 30 -1.24 3.40 -4.60
C THR A 30 -2.41 2.51 -4.19
N MET A 31 -2.62 1.40 -4.87
CA MET A 31 -3.61 0.38 -4.55
C MET A 31 -2.94 -0.98 -4.37
N ILE A 32 -3.64 -1.91 -3.71
CA ILE A 32 -3.21 -3.29 -3.51
C ILE A 32 -3.98 -4.19 -4.46
N ASN A 33 -3.27 -5.02 -5.22
CA ASN A 33 -3.85 -6.08 -6.01
C ASN A 33 -4.06 -7.30 -5.11
N GLU A 34 -5.29 -7.50 -4.64
CA GLU A 34 -5.65 -8.60 -3.74
C GLU A 34 -5.45 -9.99 -4.35
N VAL A 35 -5.37 -10.12 -5.69
CA VAL A 35 -5.07 -11.39 -6.36
C VAL A 35 -3.59 -11.76 -6.22
N LEU A 36 -2.70 -10.76 -6.16
CA LEU A 36 -1.25 -10.96 -6.00
C LEU A 36 -0.79 -10.86 -4.54
N CYS A 37 -1.57 -10.20 -3.70
CA CYS A 37 -1.24 -9.98 -2.30
C CYS A 37 -1.34 -11.28 -1.50
N SER A 38 -0.26 -11.66 -0.80
CA SER A 38 -0.26 -12.84 0.09
C SER A 38 -0.64 -12.52 1.54
N GLY A 39 -0.89 -11.25 1.87
CA GLY A 39 -1.23 -10.84 3.24
C GLY A 39 -0.06 -10.82 4.23
N CYS A 40 1.21 -10.75 3.76
CA CYS A 40 2.38 -10.80 4.64
C CYS A 40 2.58 -9.58 5.57
N ALA A 41 1.82 -8.49 5.35
CA ALA A 41 1.83 -7.25 6.12
C ALA A 41 3.18 -6.49 6.21
N VAL A 42 4.24 -6.93 5.52
CA VAL A 42 5.56 -6.24 5.55
C VAL A 42 5.46 -4.79 5.08
N CYS A 43 4.60 -4.51 4.10
CA CYS A 43 4.40 -3.16 3.55
C CYS A 43 3.88 -2.13 4.57
N VAL A 44 3.23 -2.58 5.66
CA VAL A 44 2.74 -1.70 6.74
C VAL A 44 3.91 -0.94 7.38
N GLY A 45 4.99 -1.64 7.72
CA GLY A 45 6.20 -1.03 8.31
C GLY A 45 7.10 -0.33 7.28
N VAL A 46 6.93 -0.62 6.00
CA VAL A 46 7.70 -0.01 4.90
C VAL A 46 7.20 1.41 4.57
N CYS A 47 5.90 1.67 4.73
CA CYS A 47 5.33 2.93 4.30
C CYS A 47 5.78 4.09 5.22
N PRO A 48 6.57 5.06 4.72
CA PRO A 48 7.07 6.16 5.55
C PRO A 48 5.97 7.13 5.99
N LYS A 49 4.77 7.03 5.40
CA LYS A 49 3.59 7.82 5.75
C LYS A 49 2.61 7.08 6.65
N GLY A 50 2.84 5.79 6.92
CA GLY A 50 1.89 4.95 7.66
C GLY A 50 0.56 4.75 6.93
N ALA A 51 0.50 5.01 5.61
CA ALA A 51 -0.73 4.96 4.83
C ALA A 51 -1.17 3.54 4.42
N ILE A 52 -0.43 2.50 4.84
CA ILE A 52 -0.74 1.10 4.57
C ILE A 52 -1.09 0.43 5.88
N VAL A 53 -2.32 -0.07 6.01
CA VAL A 53 -2.84 -0.69 7.24
C VAL A 53 -3.50 -2.03 6.94
N ILE A 54 -3.65 -2.90 7.94
CA ILE A 54 -4.41 -4.16 7.80
C ILE A 54 -5.90 -3.82 7.85
N ALA A 55 -6.69 -4.45 6.99
CA ALA A 55 -8.14 -4.25 6.98
C ALA A 55 -8.77 -4.92 8.21
N GLY A 56 -9.58 -4.17 8.97
CA GLY A 56 -10.23 -4.67 10.18
C GLY A 56 -9.48 -4.43 11.49
N GLU A 57 -8.36 -3.71 11.46
CA GLU A 57 -7.82 -3.06 12.66
C GLU A 57 -8.47 -1.68 12.78
N ASP A 58 -9.68 -1.65 13.34
CA ASP A 58 -10.27 -0.45 13.89
C ASP A 58 -9.38 0.05 15.04
N LYS A 59 -9.02 1.33 15.00
CA LYS A 59 -8.55 2.04 16.19
C LYS A 59 -9.65 2.96 16.68
#